data_AF-A0A1B6JAW9-F1
#
_entry.id   AF-A0A1B6JAW9-F1
#
_cell.length_a   1.000
_cell.length_b   1.000
_cell.length_c   1.000
_cell.angle_alpha   90.00
_cell.angle_beta   90.00
_cell.angle_gamma   90.00
#
_symmetry.space_group_name_H-M   'P 1'
#
loop_
_entity.id
_entity.type
_entity.pdbx_description
1 polymer ?
#
loop_
_entity_poly.entity_id
_entity_poly.type
_entity_poly.pdbx_seq_one_letter_code
_entity_poly.pdbx_strand_id
1 'polypeptide(L)'
;DADFIFNSGQMLTYYYVNAAPQWQKFNAGNWISVENAVRRLSAQVDDKLDVYTGTYGVLKLKNNKGQERMIYLEPTKKLVPVPEVFWKLVRHEGSSSCTVVVGYNNVFLTKPPSTLCSPADPSGWPKLTDLRKGYIYYCDYRTFSKTVTYVPQVECDGLLEFPS
;
A
#
# COMPACT_ATOMS: atom_id res chain seq x y z
N ASP A 1 -9.45 -17.25 -0.79
CA ASP A 1 -10.79 -17.57 -0.27
C ASP A 1 -10.80 -17.40 1.23
N ALA A 2 -11.74 -16.73 1.86
CA ALA A 2 -12.73 -15.75 1.46
C ALA A 2 -13.06 -15.07 2.80
N ASP A 3 -12.71 -13.80 2.95
CA ASP A 3 -12.45 -13.24 4.26
C ASP A 3 -13.56 -12.32 4.75
N PHE A 4 -14.84 -12.69 4.66
CA PHE A 4 -15.91 -11.78 5.12
C PHE A 4 -17.16 -12.53 5.61
N ILE A 5 -17.39 -12.49 6.94
CA ILE A 5 -18.66 -12.88 7.59
C ILE A 5 -19.43 -11.62 7.99
N PHE A 6 -19.51 -10.56 7.17
CA PHE A 6 -20.52 -9.51 7.39
C PHE A 6 -20.97 -8.86 6.07
N ASN A 7 -22.29 -8.89 5.87
CA ASN A 7 -23.04 -8.76 4.61
C ASN A 7 -23.22 -7.32 4.09
N SER A 8 -22.41 -6.35 4.52
CA SER A 8 -22.44 -4.96 4.00
C SER A 8 -21.13 -4.53 3.31
N GLY A 9 -20.03 -5.28 3.49
CA GLY A 9 -18.73 -4.99 2.86
C GLY A 9 -18.50 -5.61 1.48
N GLN A 10 -19.35 -6.54 1.04
CA GLN A 10 -19.15 -7.27 -0.22
C GLN A 10 -19.47 -6.46 -1.50
N MET A 11 -20.07 -5.27 -1.39
CA MET A 11 -20.52 -4.52 -2.57
C MET A 11 -19.55 -3.42 -3.05
N LEU A 12 -18.36 -3.31 -2.46
CA LEU A 12 -17.33 -2.36 -2.90
C LEU A 12 -16.13 -3.01 -3.61
N THR A 13 -15.96 -4.34 -3.54
CA THR A 13 -14.77 -5.05 -4.07
C THR A 13 -14.88 -5.55 -5.51
N TYR A 14 -16.02 -5.40 -6.18
CA TYR A 14 -16.25 -5.92 -7.55
C TYR A 14 -16.63 -4.85 -8.59
N TYR A 15 -15.98 -3.69 -8.54
CA TYR A 15 -15.90 -2.81 -9.70
C TYR A 15 -14.48 -2.80 -10.25
N TYR A 16 -14.33 -2.71 -11.58
CA TYR A 16 -13.08 -2.49 -12.30
C TYR A 16 -12.24 -1.29 -11.79
N VAL A 17 -12.80 -0.49 -10.87
CA VAL A 17 -12.19 0.65 -10.18
C VAL A 17 -11.24 0.23 -9.03
N ASN A 18 -11.35 -1.01 -8.50
CA ASN A 18 -10.45 -1.52 -7.45
C ASN A 18 -9.23 -2.29 -7.97
N ALA A 19 -9.11 -2.48 -9.28
CA ALA A 19 -8.00 -3.20 -9.88
C ALA A 19 -7.04 -2.18 -10.52
N ALA A 20 -5.83 -2.09 -9.97
CA ALA A 20 -4.72 -1.45 -10.65
C ALA A 20 -3.67 -2.51 -11.00
N PRO A 21 -2.96 -2.39 -12.14
CA PRO A 21 -2.00 -3.40 -12.56
C PRO A 21 -0.88 -3.61 -11.53
N GLN A 22 -0.67 -4.85 -11.11
CA GLN A 22 0.36 -5.23 -10.14
C GLN A 22 1.24 -6.35 -10.69
N TRP A 23 2.54 -6.32 -10.37
CA TRP A 23 3.40 -7.48 -10.58
C TRP A 23 2.92 -8.61 -9.68
N GLN A 24 2.74 -9.81 -10.25
CA GLN A 24 2.31 -10.98 -9.49
C GLN A 24 3.24 -11.24 -8.29
N LYS A 25 4.56 -11.10 -8.47
CA LYS A 25 5.56 -11.26 -7.41
C LYS A 25 5.46 -10.22 -6.29
N PHE A 26 4.91 -9.04 -6.57
CA PHE A 26 4.60 -8.03 -5.55
C PHE A 26 3.30 -8.39 -4.82
N ASN A 27 2.22 -8.60 -5.59
CA ASN A 27 0.89 -8.90 -5.05
C ASN A 27 0.90 -10.17 -4.17
N ALA A 28 1.36 -11.29 -4.72
CA ALA A 28 1.48 -12.58 -4.01
C ALA A 28 2.75 -12.66 -3.13
N GLY A 29 3.51 -11.58 -3.01
CA GLY A 29 4.74 -11.49 -2.25
C GLY A 29 4.55 -10.75 -0.93
N ASN A 30 5.16 -9.56 -0.83
CA ASN A 30 5.08 -8.79 0.41
C ASN A 30 3.71 -8.10 0.56
N TRP A 31 3.00 -7.80 -0.52
CA TRP A 31 1.69 -7.13 -0.43
C TRP A 31 0.62 -7.97 0.27
N ILE A 32 0.48 -9.26 -0.08
CA ILE A 32 -0.43 -10.17 0.65
C ILE A 32 -0.07 -10.29 2.14
N SER A 33 1.21 -10.13 2.51
CA SER A 33 1.63 -10.15 3.91
C SER A 33 1.16 -8.91 4.66
N VAL A 34 1.15 -7.74 4.00
CA VAL A 34 0.53 -6.51 4.54
C VAL A 34 -0.97 -6.71 4.71
N GLU A 35 -1.67 -7.24 3.71
CA GLU A 35 -3.12 -7.46 3.78
C GLU A 35 -3.50 -8.40 4.92
N ASN A 36 -2.73 -9.49 5.11
CA ASN A 36 -2.91 -10.41 6.23
C ASN A 36 -2.60 -9.76 7.58
N ALA A 37 -1.60 -8.88 7.65
CA ALA A 37 -1.31 -8.14 8.89
C ALA A 37 -2.46 -7.21 9.27
N VAL A 38 -3.05 -6.50 8.32
CA VAL A 38 -4.21 -5.63 8.56
C VAL A 38 -5.43 -6.43 9.01
N ARG A 39 -5.70 -7.60 8.39
CA ARG A 39 -6.77 -8.52 8.83
C ARG A 39 -6.57 -8.99 10.28
N ARG A 40 -5.34 -9.37 10.63
CA ARG A 40 -4.99 -9.77 11.99
C ARG A 40 -5.20 -8.61 12.97
N LEU A 41 -4.76 -7.40 12.62
CA LEU A 41 -4.96 -6.22 13.44
C LEU A 41 -6.45 -5.95 13.68
N SER A 42 -7.29 -6.02 12.63
CA SER A 42 -8.74 -5.85 12.78
C SER A 42 -9.41 -6.91 13.65
N ALA A 43 -8.84 -8.11 13.75
CA ALA A 43 -9.34 -9.17 14.63
C ALA A 43 -8.89 -9.01 16.10
N GLN A 44 -7.84 -8.22 16.34
CA GLN A 44 -7.27 -7.98 17.68
C GLN A 44 -7.79 -6.69 18.32
N VAL A 45 -8.22 -5.72 17.52
CA VAL A 45 -8.76 -4.45 17.97
C VAL A 45 -10.27 -4.62 18.20
N ASP A 46 -10.73 -4.39 19.43
CA ASP A 46 -12.15 -4.39 19.80
C ASP A 46 -12.81 -3.03 19.51
N ASP A 47 -12.45 -2.44 18.37
CA ASP A 47 -12.88 -1.11 17.93
C ASP A 47 -12.75 -1.01 16.39
N LYS A 48 -13.16 0.12 15.83
CA LYS A 48 -13.20 0.35 14.39
C LYS A 48 -11.83 0.73 13.82
N LEU A 49 -11.47 0.04 12.73
CA LEU A 49 -10.36 0.41 11.87
C LEU A 49 -10.88 0.95 10.53
N ASP A 50 -10.40 2.14 10.18
CA ASP A 50 -10.54 2.73 8.86
C ASP A 50 -9.36 2.31 7.99
N VAL A 51 -9.63 1.68 6.84
CA VAL A 51 -8.61 1.21 5.89
C VAL A 51 -8.85 1.80 4.51
N TYR A 52 -7.93 2.64 4.06
CA TYR A 52 -7.95 3.23 2.72
C TYR A 52 -6.80 2.65 1.90
N THR A 53 -7.05 2.29 0.64
CA THR A 53 -6.03 1.79 -0.29
C THR A 53 -5.99 2.68 -1.53
N GLY A 54 -4.80 2.92 -2.06
CA GLY A 54 -4.65 3.61 -3.33
C GLY A 54 -3.30 3.37 -3.99
N THR A 55 -3.05 4.15 -5.03
CA THR A 55 -1.84 4.07 -5.85
C THR A 55 -1.13 5.42 -5.89
N TYR A 56 0.14 5.45 -6.28
CA TYR A 56 0.86 6.70 -6.56
C TYR A 56 1.88 6.49 -7.70
N GLY A 57 2.01 7.49 -8.57
CA GLY A 57 2.95 7.49 -9.69
C GLY A 57 2.66 6.45 -10.78
N VAL A 58 3.53 6.42 -11.79
CA VAL A 58 3.51 5.43 -12.87
C VAL A 58 4.86 4.72 -12.87
N LEU A 59 4.83 3.39 -12.81
CA LEU A 59 6.02 2.56 -12.76
C LEU A 59 6.94 2.88 -13.94
N LYS A 60 8.23 3.10 -13.65
CA LYS A 60 9.27 3.24 -14.66
C LYS A 60 10.22 2.06 -14.58
N LEU A 61 10.48 1.43 -15.73
CA LEU A 61 11.51 0.40 -15.87
C LEU A 61 12.54 0.81 -16.92
N LYS A 62 13.77 0.32 -16.76
CA LYS A 62 14.82 0.53 -17.75
C LYS A 62 14.69 -0.48 -18.88
N ASN A 63 14.76 0.00 -20.12
CA ASN A 63 14.86 -0.87 -21.29
C ASN A 63 16.30 -1.43 -21.45
N ASN A 64 16.52 -2.23 -22.50
CA ASN A 64 17.83 -2.79 -22.86
C ASN A 64 18.91 -1.72 -23.15
N LYS A 65 18.54 -0.46 -23.39
CA LYS A 65 19.45 0.68 -23.57
C LYS A 65 19.65 1.48 -22.28
N GLY A 66 19.16 1.00 -21.14
CA GLY A 66 19.24 1.67 -19.84
C GLY A 66 18.30 2.87 -19.68
N GLN A 67 17.42 3.14 -20.65
CA GLN A 67 16.52 4.28 -20.63
C GLN A 67 15.25 3.96 -19.86
N GLU A 68 14.83 4.86 -18.98
CA GLU A 68 13.56 4.72 -18.25
C GLU A 68 12.35 4.89 -19.19
N ARG A 69 11.37 4.00 -19.00
CA ARG A 69 10.10 3.98 -19.70
C ARG A 69 8.98 3.74 -18.71
N MET A 70 7.97 4.60 -18.75
CA MET A 70 6.72 4.39 -18.03
C MET A 70 6.01 3.16 -18.59
N ILE A 71 5.42 2.37 -17.70
CA ILE A 71 4.75 1.12 -18.04
C ILE A 71 3.22 1.33 -18.07
N TYR A 72 2.61 0.89 -19.16
CA TYR A 72 1.17 0.93 -19.42
C TYR A 72 0.74 -0.44 -19.96
N LEU A 73 -0.49 -0.88 -19.67
CA LEU A 73 -1.01 -2.12 -20.26
C LEU A 73 -1.32 -1.97 -21.75
N GLU A 74 -1.64 -0.75 -22.20
CA GLU A 74 -1.70 -0.37 -23.62
C GLU A 74 -0.64 0.70 -23.91
N PRO A 75 0.57 0.30 -24.34
CA PRO A 75 1.71 1.21 -24.48
C PRO A 75 1.55 2.27 -25.58
N THR A 76 0.81 1.96 -26.65
CA THR A 76 0.70 2.84 -27.83
C THR A 76 -0.13 4.08 -27.50
N LYS A 77 -1.28 3.86 -26.86
CA LYS A 77 -2.19 4.94 -26.43
C LYS A 77 -1.93 5.41 -25.00
N LYS A 78 -0.98 4.77 -24.30
CA LYS A 78 -0.67 5.00 -22.87
C LYS A 78 -1.92 4.89 -21.99
N LEU A 79 -2.74 3.88 -22.25
CA LEU A 79 -3.95 3.62 -21.48
C LEU A 79 -3.62 2.64 -20.36
N VAL A 80 -4.26 2.86 -19.21
CA VAL A 80 -4.10 2.05 -17.98
C VAL A 80 -2.64 2.06 -17.50
N PRO A 81 -2.20 3.11 -16.78
CA PRO A 81 -0.87 3.15 -16.19
C PRO A 81 -0.70 2.04 -15.16
N VAL A 82 0.48 1.42 -15.15
CA VAL A 82 0.89 0.53 -14.06
C VAL A 82 1.41 1.41 -12.92
N PRO A 83 0.82 1.39 -11.72
CA PRO A 83 1.28 2.21 -10.60
C PRO A 83 2.73 1.89 -10.21
N GLU A 84 3.47 2.92 -9.85
CA GLU A 84 4.79 2.75 -9.23
C GLU A 84 4.66 2.26 -7.79
N VAL A 85 3.68 2.81 -7.07
CA VAL A 85 3.44 2.56 -5.66
C VAL A 85 1.99 2.20 -5.42
N PHE A 86 1.79 1.27 -4.49
CA PHE A 86 0.53 1.03 -3.78
C PHE A 86 0.70 1.48 -2.34
N TRP A 87 -0.36 2.03 -1.76
CA TRP A 87 -0.34 2.45 -0.36
C TRP A 87 -1.62 2.02 0.35
N LYS A 88 -1.49 1.83 1.67
CA LYS A 88 -2.62 1.66 2.58
C LYS A 88 -2.47 2.63 3.74
N LEU A 89 -3.52 3.39 4.04
CA LEU A 89 -3.66 4.11 5.30
C LEU A 89 -4.54 3.27 6.22
N VAL A 90 -4.02 2.91 7.38
CA VAL A 90 -4.77 2.21 8.43
C VAL A 90 -4.87 3.14 9.62
N ARG A 91 -6.09 3.48 10.03
CA ARG A 91 -6.40 4.35 11.17
C ARG A 91 -7.24 3.59 12.17
N HIS A 92 -6.90 3.71 13.44
CA HIS A 92 -7.76 3.33 14.55
C HIS A 92 -8.56 4.55 15.00
N GLU A 93 -9.89 4.46 14.98
CA GLU A 93 -10.76 5.61 15.27
C GLU A 93 -10.67 6.05 16.72
N GLY A 94 -10.76 5.11 17.69
CA GLY A 94 -10.83 5.45 19.11
C GLY A 94 -9.61 6.19 19.65
N SER A 95 -8.42 5.91 19.12
CA SER A 95 -7.18 6.60 19.52
C SER A 95 -6.65 7.59 18.49
N SER A 96 -7.35 7.80 17.36
CA SER A 96 -6.87 8.58 16.22
C SER A 96 -5.42 8.27 15.82
N SER A 97 -4.98 7.01 15.93
CA SER A 97 -3.63 6.61 15.52
C SER A 97 -3.65 6.05 14.11
N CYS A 98 -2.60 6.30 13.33
CA CYS A 98 -2.52 5.78 11.97
C CYS A 98 -1.11 5.39 11.56
N THR A 99 -1.07 4.46 10.61
CA THR A 99 0.15 4.02 9.95
C THR A 99 -0.13 3.95 8.46
N VAL A 100 0.76 4.56 7.65
CA VAL A 100 0.74 4.38 6.20
C VAL A 100 1.72 3.30 5.82
N VAL A 101 1.23 2.29 5.10
CA VAL A 101 2.05 1.27 4.45
C VAL A 101 2.27 1.70 3.01
N VAL A 102 3.51 1.67 2.55
CA VAL A 102 3.87 2.02 1.17
C VAL A 102 4.61 0.85 0.54
N GLY A 103 4.12 0.40 -0.61
CA GLY A 103 4.68 -0.71 -1.37
C GLY A 103 5.04 -0.33 -2.79
N TYR A 104 6.30 -0.56 -3.17
CA TYR A 104 6.74 -0.34 -4.55
C TYR A 104 6.42 -1.56 -5.41
N ASN A 105 5.62 -1.32 -6.45
CA ASN A 105 5.26 -2.28 -7.48
C ASN A 105 6.41 -2.46 -8.49
N ASN A 106 7.61 -2.72 -7.99
CA ASN A 106 8.81 -2.92 -8.80
C ASN A 106 9.67 -4.04 -8.20
N VAL A 107 9.52 -5.24 -8.74
CA VAL A 107 10.24 -6.45 -8.29
C VAL A 107 11.65 -6.57 -8.88
N PHE A 108 12.09 -5.57 -9.63
CA PHE A 108 13.42 -5.48 -10.24
C PHE A 108 14.35 -4.52 -9.48
N LEU A 109 13.89 -3.93 -8.38
CA LEU A 109 14.71 -3.08 -7.52
C LEU A 109 15.88 -3.90 -6.93
N THR A 110 17.09 -3.36 -7.04
CA THR A 110 18.30 -3.92 -6.42
C THR A 110 18.68 -3.22 -5.12
N LYS A 111 18.06 -2.07 -4.84
CA LYS A 111 18.20 -1.30 -3.61
C LYS A 111 16.87 -0.61 -3.27
N PRO A 112 16.63 -0.27 -2.00
CA PRO A 112 15.48 0.54 -1.61
C PRO A 112 15.43 1.88 -2.39
N PRO A 113 14.26 2.28 -2.92
CA PRO A 113 14.07 3.57 -3.56
C PRO A 113 13.95 4.70 -2.52
N SER A 114 13.90 5.95 -2.98
CA SER A 114 13.60 7.11 -2.13
C SER A 114 12.18 7.01 -1.56
N THR A 115 11.98 7.36 -0.30
CA THR A 115 10.66 7.26 0.35
C THR A 115 9.76 8.45 0.00
N LEU A 116 8.45 8.21 -0.09
CA LEU A 116 7.42 9.24 -0.31
C LEU A 116 7.09 10.07 0.94
N CYS A 117 7.58 9.64 2.10
CA CYS A 117 7.19 10.11 3.43
C CYS A 117 8.32 9.76 4.42
N SER A 118 8.26 10.36 5.61
CA SER A 118 9.21 10.07 6.69
C SER A 118 9.01 8.63 7.20
N PRO A 119 10.02 7.75 7.08
CA PRO A 119 9.89 6.37 7.51
C PRO A 119 9.54 6.26 9.00
N ALA A 120 8.70 5.29 9.32
CA ALA A 120 8.31 4.94 10.68
C ALA A 120 8.57 3.44 10.91
N ASP A 121 8.64 3.06 12.18
CA ASP A 121 8.81 1.67 12.57
C ASP A 121 7.79 1.22 13.63
N PRO A 122 6.51 1.09 13.26
CA PRO A 122 5.44 0.76 14.20
C PRO A 122 5.55 -0.67 14.72
N SER A 123 5.39 -0.85 16.03
CA SER A 123 5.45 -2.17 16.65
C SER A 123 4.39 -3.15 16.09
N GLY A 124 4.79 -4.42 15.96
CA GLY A 124 3.96 -5.54 15.50
C GLY A 124 3.65 -5.62 14.00
N TRP A 125 3.99 -4.58 13.23
CA TRP A 125 3.93 -4.65 11.76
C TRP A 125 5.02 -5.55 11.18
N PRO A 126 4.75 -6.31 10.11
CA PRO A 126 5.72 -7.24 9.53
C PRO A 126 6.90 -6.51 8.90
N LYS A 127 8.12 -7.02 9.10
CA LYS A 127 9.33 -6.52 8.45
C LYS A 127 9.50 -7.17 7.08
N LEU A 128 9.13 -6.46 6.01
CA LEU A 128 9.03 -7.00 4.65
C LEU A 128 10.10 -6.40 3.72
N THR A 129 11.33 -6.93 3.81
CA THR A 129 12.51 -6.34 3.17
C THR A 129 12.95 -6.99 1.85
N ASP A 130 12.35 -8.12 1.43
CA ASP A 130 12.71 -8.78 0.16
C ASP A 130 12.21 -7.97 -1.04
N LEU A 131 13.11 -7.21 -1.67
CA LEU A 131 12.84 -6.36 -2.84
C LEU A 131 12.23 -7.15 -4.02
N ARG A 132 12.56 -8.44 -4.16
CA ARG A 132 12.06 -9.29 -5.27
C ARG A 132 10.59 -9.68 -5.08
N LYS A 133 10.08 -9.52 -3.86
CA LYS A 133 8.66 -9.64 -3.50
C LYS A 133 7.97 -8.28 -3.39
N GLY A 134 8.66 -7.23 -3.85
CA GLY A 134 8.30 -5.82 -3.79
C GLY A 134 8.60 -5.17 -2.44
N TYR A 135 9.21 -3.99 -2.50
CA TYR A 135 9.68 -3.29 -1.29
C TYR A 135 8.50 -2.68 -0.52
N ILE A 136 8.42 -2.95 0.78
CA ILE A 136 7.43 -2.36 1.68
C ILE A 136 8.16 -1.56 2.75
N TYR A 137 7.61 -0.40 3.11
CA TYR A 137 7.99 0.33 4.31
C TYR A 137 6.77 1.03 4.92
N TYR A 138 6.92 1.49 6.17
CA TYR A 138 5.90 2.20 6.92
C TYR A 138 6.30 3.66 7.07
N CYS A 139 5.33 4.56 7.14
CA CYS A 139 5.61 5.97 7.33
C CYS A 139 4.48 6.73 8.03
N ASP A 140 4.83 7.92 8.50
CA ASP A 140 3.93 8.89 9.12
C ASP A 140 2.93 9.46 8.10
N TYR A 141 1.66 9.50 8.50
CA TYR A 141 0.56 10.01 7.68
C TYR A 141 0.72 11.49 7.31
N ARG A 142 1.19 12.34 8.24
CA ARG A 142 1.29 13.80 8.02
C ARG A 142 2.30 14.16 6.94
N THR A 143 3.38 13.40 6.83
CA THR A 143 4.37 13.58 5.75
C THR A 143 3.91 12.91 4.46
N PHE A 144 3.21 11.79 4.55
CA PHE A 144 2.61 11.13 3.39
C PHE A 144 1.56 11.98 2.68
N SER A 145 0.65 12.63 3.43
CA SER A 145 -0.43 13.46 2.86
C SER A 145 0.06 14.71 2.13
N LYS A 146 1.29 15.15 2.39
CA LYS A 146 1.96 16.23 1.63
C LYS A 146 2.39 15.77 0.24
N THR A 147 2.70 14.49 0.06
CA THR A 147 3.12 13.90 -1.21
C THR A 147 1.91 13.35 -1.99
N VAL A 148 1.04 12.60 -1.31
CA VAL A 148 -0.18 12.03 -1.89
C VAL A 148 -1.36 12.86 -1.44
N THR A 149 -1.58 13.99 -2.12
CA THR A 149 -2.54 15.04 -1.70
C THR A 149 -4.02 14.63 -1.79
N TYR A 150 -4.32 13.52 -2.47
CA TYR A 150 -5.66 12.94 -2.59
C TYR A 150 -5.91 11.79 -1.59
N VAL A 151 -4.97 11.54 -0.66
CA VAL A 151 -5.26 10.64 0.46
C VAL A 151 -6.41 11.23 1.30
N PRO A 152 -7.35 10.40 1.81
CA PRO A 152 -8.42 10.88 2.68
C PRO A 152 -7.88 11.68 3.87
N GLN A 153 -8.51 12.82 4.13
CA GLN A 153 -8.14 13.67 5.26
C GLN A 153 -8.73 13.10 6.55
N VAL A 154 -7.87 12.56 7.39
CA VAL A 154 -8.24 11.99 8.69
C VAL A 154 -7.44 12.63 9.82
N GLU A 155 -7.99 12.58 11.03
CA GLU A 155 -7.25 12.92 12.25
C GLU A 155 -6.26 11.81 12.57
N CYS A 156 -5.02 12.22 12.84
CA CYS A 156 -3.91 11.30 13.08
C CYS A 156 -2.94 11.87 14.11
N ASP A 157 -3.13 11.45 15.36
CA ASP A 157 -2.46 11.99 16.53
C ASP A 157 -1.23 11.18 16.93
N GLY A 158 -1.15 9.91 16.49
CA GLY A 158 -0.05 9.01 16.79
C GLY A 158 0.15 7.92 15.74
N LEU A 159 1.23 7.15 15.92
CA LEU A 159 1.54 6.00 15.08
C LEU A 159 0.68 4.80 15.50
N LEU A 160 0.08 4.09 14.54
CA LEU A 160 -0.71 2.90 14.84
C LEU A 160 0.18 1.67 14.96
N GLU A 161 0.17 1.07 16.14
CA GLU A 161 0.89 -0.16 16.48
C GLU A 161 -0.09 -1.31 16.75
N PHE A 162 0.41 -2.55 16.70
CA PHE A 162 -0.40 -3.69 17.13
C PHE A 162 -0.56 -3.69 18.65
N PRO A 163 -1.71 -4.15 19.17
CA PRO A 163 -1.88 -4.40 20.59
C PRO A 163 -0.77 -5.33 21.11
N SER A 164 -0.29 -5.04 22.32
CA SER A 164 0.72 -5.85 23.02
C SER A 164 0.14 -7.17 23.53
#